data_AF-A0A1F5LMD3-F1
#
_entry.id   AF-A0A1F5LMD3-F1
#
_cell.length_a   1.000
_cell.length_b   1.000
_cell.length_c   1.000
_cell.angle_alpha   90.00
_cell.angle_beta   90.00
_cell.angle_gamma   90.00
#
_symmetry.space_group_name_H-M   'P 1'
#
loop_
_entity.id
_entity.type
_entity.pdbx_description
1 polymer ?
#
loop_
_entity_poly.entity_id
_entity_poly.type
_entity_poly.pdbx_seq_one_letter_code
_entity_poly.pdbx_strand_id
1 'polypeptide(L)'
;MWWWLFTPTADYPQMRQLKDWTRQQKGLTGGVTHLFFCCSFIIPEGESLISAFGGNDLPWFMVTDDRLEVNPANPDKVFYNDCNAAQVESAVASLRPHSYQCFHSPCTYAAWKEVPSTYLYCLRDAAIPLAVQKMMVEDTARGFGMKTETVDASHSPFISQPDELTAAIRRAAGENV
;
A
#
# COMPACT_ATOMS: atom_id res chain seq x y z
N MET A 1 10.62 4.62 0.00
CA MET A 1 10.74 5.47 1.20
C MET A 1 9.41 5.40 1.94
N TRP A 2 9.32 4.59 2.99
CA TRP A 2 8.13 4.51 3.86
C TRP A 2 8.64 4.46 5.30
N TRP A 3 8.50 5.57 6.02
CA TRP A 3 8.80 5.66 7.44
C TRP A 3 7.58 6.21 8.15
N TRP A 4 6.91 5.38 8.92
CA TRP A 4 6.21 5.78 10.15
C TRP A 4 6.24 4.59 11.12
N LEU A 5 7.06 4.71 12.16
CA LEU A 5 7.02 3.85 13.34
C LEU A 5 5.82 4.26 14.19
N PHE A 6 4.76 3.45 14.22
CA PHE A 6 3.72 3.55 15.24
C PHE A 6 3.67 2.25 16.04
N THR A 7 3.65 2.40 17.36
CA THR A 7 3.53 1.30 18.32
C THR A 7 2.14 0.64 18.22
N PRO A 8 2.00 -0.70 18.34
CA PRO A 8 0.79 -1.43 17.93
C PRO A 8 -0.43 -1.33 18.88
N THR A 9 -0.42 -0.44 19.88
CA THR A 9 -1.35 -0.55 21.02
C THR A 9 -2.26 0.64 21.27
N ALA A 10 -2.19 1.70 20.47
CA ALA A 10 -3.09 2.83 20.61
C ALA A 10 -4.19 2.78 19.55
N ASP A 11 -5.44 2.59 19.98
CA ASP A 11 -6.57 3.09 19.22
C ASP A 11 -6.34 4.60 19.05
N TYR A 12 -6.18 5.06 17.79
CA TYR A 12 -5.97 6.47 17.47
C TYR A 12 -7.30 7.07 17.01
N PRO A 13 -8.21 7.47 17.92
CA PRO A 13 -9.50 8.06 17.57
C PRO A 13 -9.37 9.36 16.77
N GLN A 14 -8.16 9.93 16.70
CA GLN A 14 -7.81 11.08 15.89
C GLN A 14 -7.87 10.75 14.39
N MET A 15 -7.42 9.57 13.95
CA MET A 15 -7.42 9.16 12.53
C MET A 15 -8.84 9.02 11.98
N ARG A 16 -9.78 8.52 12.80
CA ARG A 16 -11.22 8.43 12.47
C ARG A 16 -11.88 9.79 12.22
N GLN A 17 -11.23 10.88 12.65
CA GLN A 17 -11.70 12.26 12.50
C GLN A 17 -10.96 13.02 11.41
N LEU A 18 -10.07 12.39 10.64
CA LEU A 18 -9.29 13.09 9.61
C LEU A 18 -10.02 13.27 8.29
N LYS A 19 -11.09 12.52 8.04
CA LYS A 19 -11.94 12.66 6.85
C LYS A 19 -12.55 14.06 6.75
N ASP A 20 -12.42 14.67 5.58
CA ASP A 20 -12.72 16.09 5.32
C ASP A 20 -14.11 16.51 5.80
N TRP A 21 -15.17 15.78 5.44
CA TRP A 21 -16.53 16.16 5.85
C TRP A 21 -16.76 16.10 7.36
N THR A 22 -16.09 15.21 8.09
CA THR A 22 -16.21 15.13 9.56
C THR A 22 -15.49 16.30 10.24
N ARG A 23 -14.42 16.81 9.63
CA ARG A 23 -13.69 18.00 10.09
C ARG A 23 -14.48 19.27 9.80
N GLN A 24 -15.04 19.38 8.60
CA GLN A 24 -15.91 20.50 8.22
C GLN A 24 -17.14 20.63 9.14
N GLN A 25 -17.79 19.51 9.49
CA GLN A 25 -18.90 19.50 10.47
C GLN A 25 -18.50 20.02 11.86
N LYS A 26 -17.21 19.97 12.21
CA LYS A 26 -16.66 20.49 13.47
C LYS A 26 -16.04 21.89 13.32
N GLY A 27 -16.18 22.55 12.17
CA GLY A 27 -15.57 23.84 11.89
C GLY A 27 -14.04 23.80 11.76
N LEU A 28 -13.45 22.63 11.54
CA LEU A 28 -12.01 22.45 11.36
C LEU A 28 -11.64 22.51 9.87
N THR A 29 -10.48 23.08 9.56
CA THR A 29 -9.99 23.20 8.18
C THR A 29 -9.20 21.96 7.73
N GLY A 30 -9.26 21.65 6.43
CA GLY A 30 -8.55 20.54 5.80
C GLY A 30 -9.08 19.15 6.17
N GLY A 31 -8.45 18.12 5.61
CA GLY A 31 -8.78 16.72 5.89
C GLY A 31 -8.32 15.79 4.77
N VAL A 32 -8.51 14.49 4.95
CA VAL A 32 -8.30 13.48 3.92
C VAL A 32 -9.55 13.40 3.06
N THR A 33 -9.39 13.69 1.77
CA THR A 33 -10.47 13.68 0.77
C THR A 33 -10.48 12.40 -0.06
N HIS A 34 -9.31 11.79 -0.26
CA HIS A 34 -9.16 10.59 -1.08
C HIS A 34 -7.97 9.74 -0.60
N LEU A 35 -8.09 8.41 -0.67
CA LEU A 35 -6.98 7.48 -0.46
C LEU A 35 -6.53 6.89 -1.80
N PHE A 36 -5.23 6.88 -2.04
CA PHE A 36 -4.65 6.28 -3.25
C PHE A 36 -3.78 5.10 -2.86
N PHE A 37 -4.25 3.90 -3.21
CA PHE A 37 -3.56 2.64 -2.97
C PHE A 37 -2.71 2.30 -4.20
N CYS A 38 -1.41 2.13 -4.00
CA CYS A 38 -0.44 1.80 -5.05
C CYS A 38 0.55 0.80 -4.47
N CYS A 39 0.71 -0.36 -5.12
CA CYS A 39 1.63 -1.41 -4.66
C CYS A 39 1.41 -1.76 -3.18
N SER A 40 0.14 -1.77 -2.76
CA SER A 40 -0.26 -1.79 -1.35
C SER A 40 -1.35 -2.83 -1.08
N PHE A 41 -1.43 -3.27 0.17
CA PHE A 41 -2.47 -4.19 0.62
C PHE A 41 -3.74 -3.48 1.09
N ILE A 42 -4.89 -4.11 0.88
CA ILE A 42 -6.16 -3.75 1.52
C ILE A 42 -6.41 -4.78 2.62
N ILE A 43 -6.25 -4.36 3.88
CA ILE A 43 -6.41 -5.23 5.05
C ILE A 43 -7.74 -4.92 5.75
N PRO A 44 -8.58 -5.94 6.04
CA PRO A 44 -9.76 -5.79 6.88
C PRO A 44 -9.40 -5.40 8.33
N GLU A 45 -10.33 -4.72 9.01
CA GLU A 45 -10.22 -4.51 10.46
C GLU A 45 -10.17 -5.83 11.22
N GLY A 46 -9.32 -5.90 12.25
CA GLY A 46 -9.09 -7.10 13.04
C GLY A 46 -8.04 -8.05 12.46
N GLU A 47 -7.71 -7.91 11.17
CA GLU A 47 -6.69 -8.73 10.51
C GLU A 47 -5.34 -8.01 10.43
N SER A 48 -4.27 -8.78 10.45
CA SER A 48 -2.92 -8.36 10.05
C SER A 48 -2.69 -8.69 8.58
N LEU A 49 -1.55 -8.27 8.02
CA LEU A 49 -1.19 -8.71 6.67
C LEU A 49 -1.02 -10.23 6.63
N ILE A 50 -0.29 -10.81 7.59
CA ILE A 50 -0.04 -12.26 7.58
C ILE A 50 -1.35 -13.04 7.73
N SER A 51 -2.22 -12.67 8.67
CA SER A 51 -3.48 -13.38 8.88
C SER A 51 -4.47 -13.21 7.70
N ALA A 52 -4.51 -12.03 7.06
CA ALA A 52 -5.34 -11.79 5.88
C ALA A 52 -4.93 -12.62 4.65
N PHE A 53 -3.65 -13.00 4.53
CA PHE A 53 -3.11 -13.74 3.39
C PHE A 53 -2.63 -15.15 3.73
N GLY A 54 -3.38 -15.86 4.58
CA GLY A 54 -3.21 -17.30 4.80
C GLY A 54 -2.23 -17.68 5.91
N GLY A 55 -1.79 -16.72 6.73
CA GLY A 55 -1.05 -16.96 7.97
C GLY A 55 0.43 -17.28 7.81
N ASN A 56 0.95 -17.29 6.58
CA ASN A 56 2.34 -17.59 6.26
C ASN A 56 3.10 -16.36 5.77
N ASP A 57 4.42 -16.38 5.94
CA ASP A 57 5.31 -15.38 5.35
C ASP A 57 5.15 -15.33 3.83
N LEU A 58 5.26 -14.13 3.26
CA LEU A 58 5.19 -13.98 1.81
C LEU A 58 6.40 -14.68 1.16
N PRO A 59 6.28 -15.23 -0.06
CA PRO A 59 7.34 -16.06 -0.68
C PRO A 59 8.69 -15.36 -0.86
N TRP A 60 8.70 -14.02 -0.85
CA TRP A 60 9.89 -13.19 -1.01
C TRP A 60 10.46 -12.69 0.33
N PHE A 61 9.93 -13.09 1.48
CA PHE A 61 10.45 -12.68 2.78
C PHE A 61 11.75 -13.42 3.14
N MET A 62 12.79 -12.66 3.49
CA MET A 62 13.99 -13.12 4.20
C MET A 62 13.95 -12.55 5.61
N VAL A 63 13.36 -13.30 6.54
CA VAL A 63 13.19 -12.89 7.94
C VAL A 63 14.46 -13.24 8.73
N THR A 64 14.92 -12.33 9.59
CA THR A 64 16.04 -12.59 10.50
C THR A 64 15.67 -13.61 11.58
N ASP A 65 16.67 -14.31 12.14
CA ASP A 65 16.46 -15.35 13.16
C ASP A 65 15.74 -14.81 14.41
N ASP A 66 16.02 -13.56 14.79
CA ASP A 66 15.38 -12.86 15.91
C ASP A 66 13.96 -12.34 15.60
N ARG A 67 13.49 -12.51 14.35
CA ARG A 67 12.18 -12.07 13.87
C ARG A 67 11.93 -10.56 14.06
N LEU A 68 12.97 -9.74 14.08
CA LEU A 68 12.82 -8.29 14.15
C LEU A 68 12.76 -7.63 12.78
N GLU A 69 13.48 -8.18 11.81
CA GLU A 69 13.66 -7.60 10.49
C GLU A 69 13.27 -8.57 9.37
N VAL A 70 12.83 -8.02 8.26
CA VAL A 70 12.63 -8.75 7.01
C VAL A 70 13.20 -7.97 5.83
N ASN A 71 13.85 -8.70 4.94
CA ASN A 71 14.41 -8.21 3.70
C ASN A 71 13.76 -8.92 2.51
N PRO A 72 13.71 -8.30 1.32
CA PRO A 72 13.23 -8.96 0.11
C PRO A 72 14.27 -9.95 -0.44
N ALA A 73 13.86 -11.16 -0.75
CA ALA A 73 14.60 -12.07 -1.61
C ALA A 73 14.53 -11.54 -3.06
N ASN A 74 15.67 -11.44 -3.75
CA ASN A 74 15.76 -11.00 -5.15
C ASN A 74 14.99 -9.69 -5.43
N PRO A 75 15.36 -8.56 -4.78
CA PRO A 75 14.62 -7.30 -4.89
C PRO A 75 14.53 -6.76 -6.32
N ASP A 76 15.51 -7.07 -7.18
CA ASP A 76 15.48 -6.78 -8.61
C ASP A 76 14.27 -7.41 -9.30
N LYS A 77 13.92 -8.66 -8.97
CA LYS A 77 12.79 -9.39 -9.57
C LYS A 77 11.46 -9.07 -8.89
N VAL A 78 11.50 -8.84 -7.58
CA VAL A 78 10.27 -8.63 -6.78
C VAL A 78 9.79 -7.19 -6.89
N PHE A 79 10.69 -6.22 -6.78
CA PHE A 79 10.32 -4.80 -6.71
C PHE A 79 10.59 -3.99 -7.97
N TYR A 80 11.55 -4.41 -8.82
CA TYR A 80 12.10 -3.57 -9.88
C TYR A 80 12.21 -4.28 -11.25
N ASN A 81 11.36 -5.27 -11.51
CA ASN A 81 11.49 -6.16 -12.69
C ASN A 81 11.21 -5.50 -14.06
N ASP A 82 10.85 -4.23 -14.07
CA ASP A 82 10.60 -3.38 -15.23
C ASP A 82 11.58 -2.20 -15.34
N CYS A 83 12.51 -2.07 -14.39
CA CYS A 83 13.50 -1.01 -14.35
C CYS A 83 14.77 -1.39 -15.12
N ASN A 84 15.51 -0.38 -15.60
CA ASN A 84 16.83 -0.63 -16.21
C ASN A 84 17.89 -0.93 -15.14
N ALA A 85 19.03 -1.49 -15.55
CA ALA A 85 20.07 -1.94 -14.63
C ALA A 85 20.58 -0.85 -13.66
N ALA A 86 20.77 0.38 -14.15
CA ALA A 86 21.23 1.50 -13.31
C ALA A 86 20.18 1.91 -12.27
N GLN A 87 18.90 1.92 -12.64
CA GLN A 87 17.79 2.14 -11.71
C GLN A 87 17.71 1.04 -10.66
N VAL A 88 17.82 -0.23 -11.07
CA VAL A 88 17.81 -1.38 -10.15
C VAL A 88 18.97 -1.29 -9.18
N GLU A 89 20.20 -1.09 -9.66
CA GLU A 89 21.39 -0.98 -8.81
C GLU A 89 21.23 0.13 -7.75
N SER A 90 20.84 1.33 -8.18
CA SER A 90 20.62 2.45 -7.28
C SER A 90 19.48 2.19 -6.28
N ALA A 91 18.37 1.59 -6.73
CA ALA A 91 17.21 1.35 -5.89
C ALA A 91 17.48 0.25 -4.85
N VAL A 92 18.11 -0.85 -5.27
CA VAL A 92 18.50 -1.96 -4.39
C VAL A 92 19.50 -1.49 -3.34
N ALA A 93 20.50 -0.67 -3.71
CA ALA A 93 21.46 -0.11 -2.76
C ALA A 93 20.81 0.80 -1.69
N SER A 94 19.65 1.39 -2.01
CA SER A 94 18.88 2.24 -1.10
C SER A 94 17.97 1.47 -0.14
N LEU A 95 17.76 0.16 -0.36
CA LEU A 95 16.91 -0.65 0.51
C LEU A 95 17.47 -0.73 1.93
N ARG A 96 16.53 -0.86 2.88
CA ARG A 96 16.79 -1.06 4.30
C ARG A 96 15.88 -2.17 4.80
N PRO A 97 16.29 -2.93 5.84
CA PRO A 97 15.41 -3.90 6.47
C PRO A 97 14.10 -3.27 6.94
N HIS A 98 13.00 -3.99 6.79
CA HIS A 98 11.69 -3.58 7.29
C HIS A 98 11.36 -4.28 8.60
N SER A 99 10.58 -3.65 9.49
CA SER A 99 10.17 -4.30 10.73
C SER A 99 9.24 -5.47 10.45
N TYR A 100 9.66 -6.68 10.79
CA TYR A 100 8.85 -7.88 10.55
C TYR A 100 7.54 -7.87 11.36
N GLN A 101 7.55 -7.26 12.54
CA GLN A 101 6.38 -7.19 13.44
C GLN A 101 5.22 -6.35 12.87
N CYS A 102 5.50 -5.42 11.93
CA CYS A 102 4.45 -4.65 11.27
C CYS A 102 3.49 -5.54 10.47
N PHE A 103 3.96 -6.66 9.91
CA PHE A 103 3.13 -7.59 9.14
C PHE A 103 2.13 -8.38 9.99
N HIS A 104 2.38 -8.45 11.31
CA HIS A 104 1.55 -9.15 12.30
C HIS A 104 0.65 -8.20 13.10
N SER A 105 0.82 -6.89 12.94
CA SER A 105 0.04 -5.89 13.65
C SER A 105 -1.38 -5.80 13.06
N PRO A 106 -2.46 -6.00 13.84
CA PRO A 106 -3.81 -5.93 13.32
C PRO A 106 -4.18 -4.52 12.85
N CYS A 107 -4.89 -4.44 11.73
CA CYS A 107 -5.55 -3.22 11.28
C CYS A 107 -6.69 -2.89 12.23
N THR A 108 -6.60 -1.76 12.94
CA THR A 108 -7.64 -1.31 13.89
C THR A 108 -8.68 -0.39 13.26
N TYR A 109 -8.37 0.18 12.09
CA TYR A 109 -9.26 1.07 11.36
C TYR A 109 -9.03 1.00 9.84
N ALA A 110 -10.05 0.57 9.10
CA ALA A 110 -10.02 0.47 7.65
C ALA A 110 -10.61 1.73 7.00
N ALA A 111 -9.81 2.80 6.93
CA ALA A 111 -10.25 4.10 6.39
C ALA A 111 -10.82 4.03 4.96
N TRP A 112 -10.40 3.04 4.16
CA TRP A 112 -10.90 2.79 2.80
C TRP A 112 -12.37 2.40 2.73
N LYS A 113 -12.98 2.01 3.86
CA LYS A 113 -14.44 1.76 3.94
C LYS A 113 -15.27 3.06 3.96
N GLU A 114 -14.65 4.17 4.32
CA GLU A 114 -15.34 5.44 4.57
C GLU A 114 -14.86 6.57 3.66
N VAL A 115 -13.56 6.61 3.36
CA VAL A 115 -12.96 7.65 2.51
C VAL A 115 -12.97 7.17 1.06
N PRO A 116 -13.40 8.01 0.09
CA PRO A 116 -13.24 7.70 -1.33
C PRO A 116 -11.83 7.21 -1.63
N SER A 117 -11.73 6.10 -2.35
CA SER A 117 -10.45 5.41 -2.53
C SER A 117 -10.26 4.98 -3.98
N THR A 118 -9.01 5.03 -4.46
CA THR A 118 -8.59 4.47 -5.74
C THR A 118 -7.50 3.43 -5.50
N TYR A 119 -7.58 2.29 -6.18
CA TYR A 119 -6.53 1.28 -6.25
C TYR A 119 -5.87 1.28 -7.63
N LEU A 120 -4.55 1.44 -7.68
CA LEU A 120 -3.76 1.36 -8.91
C LEU A 120 -3.24 -0.07 -9.10
N TYR A 121 -3.80 -0.78 -10.07
CA TYR A 121 -3.28 -2.09 -10.45
C TYR A 121 -1.94 -1.97 -11.17
N CYS A 122 -0.91 -2.61 -10.63
CA CYS A 122 0.41 -2.68 -11.25
C CYS A 122 0.55 -4.06 -11.92
N LEU A 123 0.52 -4.09 -13.25
CA LEU A 123 0.36 -5.33 -14.03
C LEU A 123 1.54 -6.31 -13.89
N ARG A 124 2.73 -5.81 -13.55
CA ARG A 124 3.97 -6.59 -13.43
C ARG A 124 4.46 -6.69 -11.99
N ASP A 125 3.61 -6.36 -11.03
CA ASP A 125 3.95 -6.46 -9.60
C ASP A 125 4.15 -7.93 -9.22
N ALA A 126 5.37 -8.27 -8.81
CA ALA A 126 5.76 -9.60 -8.37
C ALA A 126 5.71 -9.76 -6.84
N ALA A 127 5.60 -8.66 -6.09
CA ALA A 127 5.41 -8.70 -4.65
C ALA A 127 3.94 -8.95 -4.29
N ILE A 128 3.02 -8.34 -5.05
CA ILE A 128 1.57 -8.52 -4.97
C ILE A 128 1.06 -8.86 -6.37
N PRO A 129 0.99 -10.15 -6.76
CA PRO A 129 0.53 -10.54 -8.09
C PRO A 129 -0.85 -9.97 -8.43
N LEU A 130 -1.10 -9.66 -9.71
CA LEU A 130 -2.35 -9.03 -10.16
C LEU A 130 -3.62 -9.76 -9.68
N ALA A 131 -3.60 -11.09 -9.60
CA ALA A 131 -4.72 -11.86 -9.08
C ALA A 131 -5.01 -11.55 -7.60
N VAL A 132 -3.96 -11.34 -6.79
CA VAL A 132 -4.09 -10.95 -5.38
C VAL A 132 -4.57 -9.51 -5.26
N GLN A 133 -4.06 -8.60 -6.11
CA GLN A 133 -4.55 -7.22 -6.17
C GLN A 133 -6.06 -7.17 -6.47
N LYS A 134 -6.50 -7.95 -7.48
CA LYS A 134 -7.92 -8.07 -7.82
C LYS A 134 -8.74 -8.68 -6.70
N MET A 135 -8.26 -9.75 -6.05
CA MET A 135 -8.95 -10.32 -4.88
C MET A 135 -9.18 -9.26 -3.79
N MET A 136 -8.15 -8.46 -3.47
CA MET A 136 -8.29 -7.38 -2.48
C MET A 136 -9.36 -6.34 -2.87
N VAL A 137 -9.43 -5.94 -4.13
CA VAL A 137 -10.39 -4.92 -4.57
C VAL A 137 -11.80 -5.52 -4.77
N GLU A 138 -11.88 -6.64 -5.46
CA GLU A 138 -13.13 -7.25 -5.90
C GLU A 138 -13.82 -8.03 -4.79
N ASP A 139 -13.07 -8.60 -3.84
CA ASP A 139 -13.63 -9.37 -2.72
C ASP A 139 -13.54 -8.59 -1.40
N THR A 140 -12.35 -8.17 -0.98
CA THR A 140 -12.18 -7.52 0.33
C THR A 140 -12.81 -6.13 0.38
N ALA A 141 -12.62 -5.31 -0.66
CA ALA A 141 -13.19 -3.96 -0.76
C ALA A 141 -14.56 -3.92 -1.45
N ARG A 142 -15.18 -5.08 -1.67
CA ARG A 142 -16.48 -5.20 -2.33
C ARG A 142 -17.53 -4.35 -1.61
N GLY A 143 -18.22 -3.49 -2.36
CA GLY A 143 -19.30 -2.65 -1.83
C GLY A 143 -18.84 -1.32 -1.19
N PHE A 144 -17.54 -1.03 -1.12
CA PHE A 144 -17.01 0.21 -0.54
C PHE A 144 -16.63 1.28 -1.59
N GLY A 145 -16.99 1.08 -2.86
CA GLY A 145 -16.81 2.10 -3.89
C GLY A 145 -15.36 2.37 -4.30
N MET A 146 -14.47 1.39 -4.11
CA MET A 146 -13.07 1.48 -4.55
C MET A 146 -13.00 1.67 -6.07
N LYS A 147 -12.49 2.82 -6.53
CA LYS A 147 -12.17 3.05 -7.93
C LYS A 147 -10.91 2.30 -8.30
N THR A 148 -10.73 1.98 -9.57
CA THR A 148 -9.54 1.29 -10.06
C THR A 148 -8.92 2.02 -11.23
N GLU A 149 -7.58 2.02 -11.26
CA GLU A 149 -6.77 2.39 -12.42
C GLU A 149 -5.75 1.28 -12.69
N THR A 150 -5.01 1.35 -13.78
CA THR A 150 -4.02 0.33 -14.14
C THR A 150 -2.80 0.98 -14.77
N VAL A 151 -1.62 0.44 -14.43
CA VAL A 151 -0.34 0.83 -15.03
C VAL A 151 0.48 -0.42 -15.35
N ASP A 152 1.18 -0.40 -16.49
CA ASP A 152 2.14 -1.43 -16.86
C ASP A 152 3.48 -1.20 -16.12
N ALA A 153 3.47 -1.52 -14.83
CA ALA A 153 4.63 -1.36 -13.95
C ALA A 153 4.76 -2.51 -12.95
N SER A 154 5.97 -2.66 -12.41
CA SER A 154 6.30 -3.52 -11.27
C SER A 154 5.82 -2.91 -9.94
N HIS A 155 6.35 -3.39 -8.81
CA HIS A 155 6.00 -2.88 -7.47
C HIS A 155 6.51 -1.45 -7.18
N SER A 156 7.24 -0.83 -8.12
CA SER A 156 7.82 0.52 -7.96
C SER A 156 7.53 1.42 -9.16
N PRO A 157 6.25 1.71 -9.48
CA PRO A 157 5.87 2.57 -10.60
C PRO A 157 6.44 4.00 -10.48
N PHE A 158 6.77 4.45 -9.27
CA PHE A 158 7.43 5.75 -9.05
C PHE A 158 8.86 5.82 -9.60
N ILE A 159 9.47 4.68 -9.98
CA ILE A 159 10.78 4.62 -10.64
C ILE A 159 10.61 4.40 -12.15
N SER A 160 9.81 3.41 -12.53
CA SER A 160 9.69 2.98 -13.94
C SER A 160 8.69 3.82 -14.74
N GLN A 161 7.59 4.26 -14.11
CA GLN A 161 6.46 4.93 -14.75
C GLN A 161 5.99 6.18 -13.95
N PRO A 162 6.90 7.13 -13.61
CA PRO A 162 6.57 8.24 -12.73
C PRO A 162 5.47 9.16 -13.29
N ASP A 163 5.43 9.36 -14.61
CA ASP A 163 4.44 10.22 -15.27
C ASP A 163 3.03 9.59 -15.24
N GLU A 164 2.93 8.29 -15.54
CA GLU A 164 1.66 7.54 -15.47
C GLU A 164 1.13 7.48 -14.03
N LEU A 165 2.00 7.21 -13.05
CA LEU A 165 1.64 7.26 -11.63
C LEU A 165 1.15 8.65 -11.23
N THR A 166 1.85 9.70 -11.66
CA THR A 166 1.47 11.09 -11.37
C THR A 166 0.11 11.42 -11.97
N ALA A 167 -0.14 11.02 -13.23
CA ALA A 167 -1.43 11.24 -13.88
C ALA A 167 -2.57 10.50 -13.14
N ALA A 168 -2.35 9.26 -12.71
CA ALA A 168 -3.32 8.49 -11.93
C ALA A 168 -3.65 9.15 -10.57
N ILE A 169 -2.63 9.64 -9.85
CA ILE A 169 -2.83 10.37 -8.59
C ILE A 169 -3.65 11.65 -8.82
N ARG A 170 -3.35 12.42 -9.87
CA ARG A 170 -4.07 13.66 -10.20
C ARG A 170 -5.53 13.39 -10.56
N ARG A 171 -5.82 12.34 -11.34
CA ARG A 171 -7.20 11.90 -11.61
C ARG A 171 -7.93 11.47 -10.35
N ALA A 172 -7.27 10.72 -9.46
CA ALA A 172 -7.83 10.36 -8.17
C ALA A 172 -8.11 11.59 -7.27
N ALA A 173 -7.30 12.65 -7.39
CA ALA A 173 -7.51 13.94 -6.73
C ALA A 173 -8.61 14.80 -7.39
N GLY A 174 -9.21 14.35 -8.50
CA GLY A 174 -10.30 15.03 -9.18
C GLY A 174 -9.87 15.97 -10.33
N GLU A 175 -8.61 15.91 -10.75
CA GLU A 175 -8.14 16.66 -11.92
C GLU A 175 -8.52 15.95 -13.23
N ASN A 176 -8.83 16.73 -14.27
CA ASN A 176 -9.11 16.23 -15.62
C ASN A 176 -7.83 16.26 -16.46
N VAL A 177 -7.00 15.20 -16.34
CA VAL A 177 -5.67 15.08 -16.97
C VAL A 177 -5.43 13.73 -17.64
#